data_AF-A0A5P0ZKN3-F1
#
_entry.id   AF-A0A5P0ZKN3-F1
#
_cell.length_a   1.000
_cell.length_b   1.000
_cell.length_c   1.000
_cell.angle_alpha   90.00
_cell.angle_beta   90.00
_cell.angle_gamma   90.00
#
_symmetry.space_group_name_H-M   'P 1'
#
loop_
_entity.id
_entity.type
_entity.pdbx_description
1 polymer ?
#
loop_
_entity_poly.entity_id
_entity_poly.type
_entity_poly.pdbx_seq_one_letter_code
_entity_poly.pdbx_strand_id
1 'polypeptide(L)'
;MEETTYYSAMKKDELAIPWTSDEGQVLDIIKQDGNALLMSMTGKENESSSKWVEHGMIQTYTQESLDEYIDTQSDSNFYLDNAFTLMDSLDKKSNNAKAPYVSAIYLASALAQKMKLPYKMTWVLYIAAAYGVGFLPKISVNEFEIQNWDQMDYAFIDKLAEETHDAPVYDKNKVTVIFRPDGNQFYFRTSQAFQDIMELLKLNSSGFEFGALQIKHSYELIHMAFELSKFYPKE
;
A
#
# COMPACT_ATOMS: atom_id res chain seq x y z
N MET A 1 13.40 -21.26 -20.96
CA MET A 1 11.96 -20.97 -20.96
C MET A 1 11.79 -19.61 -20.33
N GLU A 2 11.52 -18.60 -21.14
CA GLU A 2 11.16 -17.26 -20.66
C GLU A 2 9.68 -17.26 -20.27
N GLU A 3 9.36 -16.57 -19.19
CA GLU A 3 7.97 -16.31 -18.81
C GLU A 3 7.47 -15.12 -19.62
N THR A 4 6.32 -15.30 -20.28
CA THR A 4 5.70 -14.24 -21.08
C THR A 4 4.34 -13.90 -20.48
N THR A 5 4.08 -12.61 -20.34
CA THR A 5 2.81 -12.08 -19.87
C THR A 5 1.99 -11.58 -21.05
N TYR A 6 0.73 -12.01 -21.10
CA TYR A 6 -0.26 -11.55 -22.06
C TYR A 6 -1.35 -10.76 -21.35
N TYR A 7 -1.89 -9.79 -22.05
CA TYR A 7 -2.92 -8.87 -21.59
C TYR A 7 -4.16 -9.04 -22.46
N SER A 8 -5.33 -8.83 -21.88
CA SER A 8 -6.62 -8.77 -22.57
C SER A 8 -7.58 -7.87 -21.79
N ALA A 9 -8.70 -7.49 -22.40
CA ALA A 9 -9.78 -6.79 -21.73
C ALA A 9 -11.03 -7.68 -21.71
N MET A 10 -11.72 -7.75 -20.57
CA MET A 10 -12.97 -8.47 -20.40
C MET A 10 -14.13 -7.49 -20.20
N LYS A 11 -15.26 -7.78 -20.85
CA LYS A 11 -16.49 -7.00 -20.76
C LYS A 11 -17.69 -7.95 -20.75
N LYS A 12 -18.58 -7.80 -19.76
CA LYS A 12 -19.78 -8.65 -19.62
C LYS A 12 -19.47 -10.14 -19.72
N ASP A 13 -18.43 -10.59 -19.01
CA ASP A 13 -17.96 -11.98 -18.97
C ASP A 13 -17.40 -12.53 -20.30
N GLU A 14 -17.15 -11.68 -21.29
CA GLU A 14 -16.53 -12.04 -22.57
C GLU A 14 -15.22 -11.27 -22.80
N LEU A 15 -14.24 -11.89 -23.48
CA LEU A 15 -13.03 -11.20 -23.91
C LEU A 15 -13.38 -10.17 -24.99
N ALA A 16 -13.22 -8.90 -24.67
CA ALA A 16 -13.41 -7.79 -25.61
C ALA A 16 -12.31 -7.74 -26.67
N ILE A 17 -11.11 -8.23 -26.34
CA ILE A 17 -9.98 -8.37 -27.27
C ILE A 17 -9.25 -9.71 -27.08
N PRO A 18 -8.61 -10.25 -28.13
CA PRO A 18 -7.71 -11.39 -27.99
C PRO A 18 -6.53 -11.09 -27.08
N TRP A 19 -5.95 -12.13 -26.47
CA TRP A 19 -4.72 -12.03 -25.70
C TRP A 19 -3.58 -11.48 -26.57
N THR A 20 -2.88 -10.46 -26.06
CA THR A 20 -1.76 -9.80 -26.74
C THR A 20 -0.61 -9.57 -25.76
N SER A 21 0.63 -9.59 -26.23
CA SER A 21 1.79 -9.18 -25.43
C SER A 21 1.99 -7.65 -25.43
N ASP A 22 1.19 -6.92 -26.21
CA ASP A 22 1.22 -5.46 -26.30
C ASP A 22 0.30 -4.84 -25.25
N GLU A 23 0.87 -4.52 -24.08
CA GLU A 23 0.16 -3.87 -22.96
C GLU A 23 -0.47 -2.53 -23.38
N GLY A 24 0.20 -1.76 -24.24
CA GLY A 24 -0.25 -0.43 -24.64
C GLY A 24 -1.58 -0.47 -25.39
N GLN A 25 -1.73 -1.44 -26.29
CA GLN A 25 -2.96 -1.64 -27.05
C GLN A 25 -4.17 -1.93 -26.14
N VAL A 26 -3.97 -2.71 -25.07
CA VAL A 26 -5.04 -3.07 -24.14
C VAL A 26 -5.41 -1.89 -23.25
N LEU A 27 -4.41 -1.16 -22.76
CA LEU A 27 -4.60 0.01 -21.91
C LEU A 27 -5.39 1.12 -22.61
N ASP A 28 -5.15 1.38 -23.89
CA ASP A 28 -5.87 2.42 -24.64
C ASP A 28 -7.36 2.11 -24.79
N ILE A 29 -7.72 0.83 -24.88
CA ILE A 29 -9.11 0.37 -24.98
C ILE A 29 -9.82 0.50 -23.62
N ILE A 30 -9.14 0.13 -22.54
CA ILE A 30 -9.70 0.21 -21.18
C ILE A 30 -9.89 1.66 -20.74
N LYS A 31 -8.96 2.55 -21.09
CA LYS A 31 -9.08 4.00 -20.82
C LYS A 31 -10.32 4.64 -21.46
N GLN A 32 -10.83 4.07 -22.55
CA GLN A 32 -12.00 4.58 -23.26
C GLN A 32 -13.32 3.94 -22.78
N ASP A 33 -13.26 2.88 -21.97
CA ASP A 33 -14.45 2.14 -21.50
C ASP A 33 -14.30 1.72 -20.03
N GLY A 34 -14.88 2.52 -19.12
CA GLY A 34 -14.82 2.27 -17.67
C GLY A 34 -15.48 0.97 -17.19
N ASN A 35 -16.17 0.21 -18.06
CA ASN A 35 -16.71 -1.10 -17.71
C ASN A 35 -15.82 -2.27 -18.14
N ALA A 36 -14.65 -2.01 -18.73
CA ALA A 36 -13.70 -3.03 -19.15
C ALA A 36 -12.75 -3.39 -18.00
N LEU A 37 -12.53 -4.69 -17.80
CA LEU A 37 -11.57 -5.21 -16.82
C LEU A 37 -10.30 -5.64 -17.55
N LEU A 38 -9.12 -5.19 -17.08
CA LEU A 38 -7.85 -5.73 -17.58
C LEU A 38 -7.68 -7.15 -17.05
N MET A 39 -7.30 -8.05 -17.93
CA MET A 39 -6.85 -9.38 -17.58
C MET A 39 -5.39 -9.53 -17.94
N SER A 40 -4.59 -10.08 -17.03
CA SER A 40 -3.23 -10.53 -17.33
C SER A 40 -3.10 -12.04 -17.11
N MET A 41 -2.33 -12.69 -17.98
CA MET A 41 -2.04 -14.10 -17.93
C MET A 41 -0.54 -14.31 -18.18
N THR A 42 0.15 -14.83 -17.16
CA THR A 42 1.58 -15.15 -17.27
C THR A 42 1.76 -16.66 -17.32
N GLY A 43 2.57 -17.13 -18.27
CA GLY A 43 2.85 -18.55 -18.43
C GLY A 43 4.17 -18.81 -19.15
N LYS A 44 4.46 -20.09 -19.35
CA LYS A 44 5.60 -20.56 -20.13
C LYS A 44 5.11 -21.19 -21.43
N GLU A 45 5.62 -20.69 -22.55
CA GLU A 45 5.32 -21.26 -23.86
C GLU A 45 6.12 -22.56 -24.04
N ASN A 46 5.45 -23.65 -24.39
CA ASN A 46 6.12 -24.89 -24.75
C ASN A 46 6.56 -24.82 -26.22
N GLU A 47 7.86 -24.59 -26.43
CA GLU A 47 8.52 -24.51 -27.75
C GLU A 47 8.16 -25.68 -28.70
N SER A 48 7.79 -26.85 -28.17
CA SER A 48 7.49 -28.05 -28.96
C SER A 48 6.03 -28.18 -29.44
N SER A 49 5.08 -27.43 -28.87
CA SER A 49 3.65 -27.62 -29.18
C SER A 49 2.87 -26.34 -29.44
N SER A 50 3.50 -25.16 -29.31
CA SER A 50 2.82 -23.85 -29.40
C SER A 50 1.65 -23.71 -28.40
N LYS A 51 1.59 -24.60 -27.40
CA LYS A 51 0.53 -24.66 -26.40
C LYS A 51 1.06 -24.14 -25.08
N TRP A 52 0.23 -23.33 -24.42
CA TRP A 52 0.44 -22.84 -23.07
C TRP A 52 0.19 -24.00 -22.09
N VAL A 53 1.23 -24.44 -21.40
CA VAL A 53 1.17 -25.64 -20.52
C VAL A 53 1.05 -25.27 -19.04
N GLU A 54 1.53 -24.10 -18.63
CA GLU A 54 1.42 -23.60 -17.25
C GLU A 54 0.74 -22.22 -17.23
N HIS A 55 -0.46 -22.15 -16.65
CA HIS A 55 -1.15 -20.89 -16.34
C HIS A 55 -0.75 -20.48 -14.92
N GLY A 56 0.27 -19.63 -14.79
CA GLY A 56 0.83 -19.26 -13.49
C GLY A 56 -0.13 -18.44 -12.64
N MET A 57 -0.95 -17.59 -13.25
CA MET A 57 -1.98 -16.79 -12.59
C MET A 57 -2.81 -16.06 -13.65
N ILE A 58 -4.14 -16.00 -13.47
CA ILE A 58 -5.00 -15.05 -14.18
C ILE A 58 -5.32 -13.95 -13.17
N GLN A 59 -4.95 -12.71 -13.46
CA GLN A 59 -5.29 -11.55 -12.63
C GLN A 59 -6.31 -10.67 -13.35
N THR A 60 -7.27 -10.15 -12.60
CA THR A 60 -8.32 -9.24 -13.09
C THR A 60 -8.24 -7.94 -12.32
N TYR A 61 -8.02 -6.83 -13.02
CA TYR A 61 -7.91 -5.52 -12.40
C TYR A 61 -9.26 -4.80 -12.50
N THR A 62 -9.80 -4.38 -11.35
CA THR A 62 -10.92 -3.43 -11.27
C THR A 62 -10.45 -2.03 -11.69
N GLN A 63 -11.36 -1.17 -12.12
CA GLN A 63 -11.02 0.21 -12.54
C GLN A 63 -10.21 0.97 -11.47
N GLU A 64 -10.57 0.81 -10.19
CA GLU A 64 -9.83 1.37 -9.05
C GLU A 64 -8.38 0.86 -8.97
N SER A 65 -8.15 -0.45 -9.14
CA SER A 65 -6.80 -1.03 -9.16
C SER A 65 -5.98 -0.64 -10.41
N LEU A 66 -6.66 -0.18 -11.46
CA LEU A 66 -6.07 0.21 -12.74
C LEU A 66 -5.56 1.66 -12.68
N ASP A 67 -6.36 2.55 -12.09
CA ASP A 67 -5.93 3.91 -11.74
C ASP A 67 -4.73 3.85 -10.77
N GLU A 68 -4.80 2.99 -9.75
CA GLU A 68 -3.70 2.78 -8.79
C GLU A 68 -2.43 2.20 -9.45
N TYR A 69 -2.55 1.28 -10.41
CA TYR A 69 -1.41 0.75 -11.16
C TYR A 69 -0.74 1.83 -12.02
N ILE A 70 -1.53 2.65 -12.72
CA ILE A 70 -1.03 3.75 -13.55
C ILE A 70 -0.32 4.81 -12.69
N ASP A 71 -0.89 5.18 -11.54
CA ASP A 71 -0.30 6.17 -10.61
C ASP A 71 1.03 5.70 -9.99
N THR A 72 1.17 4.40 -9.69
CA THR A 72 2.45 3.88 -9.15
C THR A 72 3.61 3.88 -10.14
N GLN A 73 3.33 3.99 -11.45
CA GLN A 73 4.34 3.99 -12.51
C GLN A 73 4.74 5.41 -12.95
N SER A 74 3.92 6.42 -12.69
CA SER A 74 4.05 7.75 -13.30
C SER A 74 4.76 8.79 -12.43
N ASP A 75 4.83 8.65 -11.10
CA ASP A 75 5.51 9.63 -10.25
C ASP A 75 6.18 9.03 -9.01
N SER A 76 7.50 9.14 -8.89
CA SER A 76 8.23 8.71 -7.68
C SER A 76 8.32 9.80 -6.60
N ASN A 77 7.90 11.02 -6.91
CA ASN A 77 8.02 12.20 -6.03
C ASN A 77 6.84 12.37 -5.06
N PHE A 78 5.66 11.82 -5.36
CA PHE A 78 4.46 12.07 -4.56
C PHE A 78 4.58 11.57 -3.11
N TYR A 79 5.43 10.57 -2.82
CA TYR A 79 5.58 10.03 -1.47
C TYR A 79 6.06 11.08 -0.46
N LEU A 80 7.03 11.91 -0.84
CA LEU A 80 7.55 12.97 0.02
C LEU A 80 6.67 14.22 -0.05
N ASP A 81 6.12 14.54 -1.22
CA ASP A 81 5.23 15.70 -1.38
C ASP A 81 3.95 15.53 -0.54
N ASN A 82 3.34 14.34 -0.54
CA ASN A 82 2.21 14.01 0.33
C ASN A 82 2.59 14.09 1.81
N ALA A 83 3.79 13.62 2.17
CA ALA A 83 4.29 13.66 3.54
C ALA A 83 4.42 15.10 4.04
N PHE A 84 5.06 15.98 3.27
CA PHE A 84 5.21 17.40 3.60
C PHE A 84 3.86 18.12 3.64
N THR A 85 2.98 17.86 2.67
CA THR A 85 1.64 18.44 2.64
C THR A 85 0.84 18.05 3.88
N LEU A 86 0.93 16.79 4.33
CA LEU A 86 0.30 16.36 5.57
C LEU A 86 0.93 17.07 6.77
N MET A 87 2.26 17.01 6.93
CA MET A 87 2.96 17.63 8.05
C MET A 87 2.62 19.11 8.21
N ASP A 88 2.60 19.88 7.11
CA ASP A 88 2.20 21.29 7.11
C ASP A 88 0.76 21.49 7.60
N SER A 89 -0.16 20.59 7.23
CA SER A 89 -1.54 20.61 7.73
C SER A 89 -1.62 20.25 9.22
N LEU A 90 -0.84 19.28 9.68
CA LEU A 90 -0.77 18.89 11.09
C LEU A 90 -0.17 20.01 11.95
N ASP A 91 0.91 20.66 11.47
CA ASP A 91 1.55 21.80 12.13
C ASP A 91 0.56 22.97 12.30
N LYS A 92 -0.28 23.25 11.29
CA LYS A 92 -1.32 24.28 11.39
C LYS A 92 -2.40 23.94 12.43
N LYS A 93 -2.64 22.65 12.67
CA LYS A 93 -3.67 22.14 13.58
C LYS A 93 -3.13 21.86 14.99
N SER A 94 -1.81 21.85 15.15
CA SER A 94 -1.11 21.48 16.37
C SER A 94 -0.40 22.67 16.98
N ASN A 95 -0.71 22.99 18.24
CA ASN A 95 0.11 23.90 19.04
C ASN A 95 1.28 23.16 19.75
N ASN A 96 1.50 21.87 19.46
CA ASN A 96 2.55 21.09 20.10
C ASN A 96 3.91 21.34 19.45
N ALA A 97 4.83 21.92 20.22
CA ALA A 97 6.23 22.12 19.82
C ALA A 97 7.01 20.82 19.53
N LYS A 98 6.45 19.65 19.87
CA LYS A 98 7.15 18.35 19.81
C LYS A 98 6.88 17.53 18.54
N ALA A 99 5.90 17.91 17.71
CA ALA A 99 5.57 17.31 16.40
C ALA A 99 5.81 15.77 16.30
N PRO A 100 5.16 14.94 17.13
CA PRO A 100 5.48 13.50 17.27
C PRO A 100 5.26 12.69 15.98
N TYR A 101 4.45 13.21 15.05
CA TYR A 101 4.15 12.61 13.74
C TYR A 101 5.28 12.71 12.72
N VAL A 102 6.25 13.61 12.89
CA VAL A 102 7.27 13.87 11.85
C VAL A 102 8.08 12.61 11.55
N SER A 103 8.64 11.96 12.58
CA SER A 103 9.40 10.72 12.38
C SER A 103 8.54 9.58 11.83
N ALA A 104 7.28 9.49 12.28
CA ALA A 104 6.35 8.46 11.83
C ALA A 104 6.03 8.61 10.35
N ILE A 105 5.73 9.83 9.89
CA ILE A 105 5.41 10.12 8.49
C ILE A 105 6.65 9.97 7.59
N TYR A 106 7.85 10.33 8.05
CA TYR A 106 9.08 10.07 7.28
C TYR A 106 9.35 8.58 7.06
N LEU A 107 9.24 7.77 8.12
CA LEU A 107 9.37 6.31 8.01
C LEU A 107 8.27 5.73 7.13
N ALA A 108 7.04 6.22 7.26
CA ALA A 108 5.93 5.83 6.42
C ALA A 108 6.18 6.13 4.94
N SER A 109 6.70 7.32 4.63
CA SER A 109 7.02 7.74 3.26
C SER A 109 8.12 6.87 2.65
N ALA A 110 9.21 6.65 3.38
CA ALA A 110 10.30 5.79 2.92
C ALA A 110 9.86 4.34 2.70
N LEU A 111 9.02 3.79 3.60
CA LEU A 111 8.52 2.43 3.48
C LEU A 111 7.51 2.30 2.33
N ALA A 112 6.58 3.25 2.21
CA ALA A 112 5.60 3.31 1.13
C ALA A 112 6.28 3.36 -0.24
N GLN A 113 7.33 4.20 -0.39
CA GLN A 113 8.11 4.30 -1.62
C GLN A 113 8.80 2.97 -1.97
N LYS A 114 9.43 2.32 -0.98
CA LYS A 114 10.09 1.02 -1.19
C LYS A 114 9.09 -0.09 -1.56
N MET A 115 7.89 -0.05 -0.97
CA MET A 115 6.81 -1.00 -1.24
C MET A 115 6.02 -0.68 -2.52
N LYS A 116 6.24 0.51 -3.11
CA LYS A 116 5.45 1.07 -4.22
C LYS A 116 3.96 1.09 -3.90
N LEU A 117 3.59 1.61 -2.73
CA LEU A 117 2.18 1.72 -2.35
C LEU A 117 1.45 2.72 -3.26
N PRO A 118 0.19 2.43 -3.66
CA PRO A 118 -0.62 3.36 -4.42
C PRO A 118 -0.83 4.70 -3.71
N TYR A 119 -1.10 5.75 -4.49
CA TYR A 119 -1.28 7.11 -3.99
C TYR A 119 -2.24 7.19 -2.79
N LYS A 120 -3.46 6.64 -2.91
CA LYS A 120 -4.44 6.60 -1.82
C LYS A 120 -3.89 5.90 -0.57
N MET A 121 -3.19 4.78 -0.75
CA MET A 121 -2.64 3.98 0.34
C MET A 121 -1.52 4.68 1.09
N THR A 122 -0.79 5.59 0.43
CA THR A 122 0.19 6.44 1.12
C THR A 122 -0.49 7.39 2.10
N TRP A 123 -1.61 8.01 1.70
CA TRP A 123 -2.39 8.87 2.58
C TRP A 123 -2.98 8.11 3.76
N VAL A 124 -3.55 6.92 3.51
CA VAL A 124 -4.04 6.03 4.57
C VAL A 124 -2.92 5.74 5.57
N LEU A 125 -1.74 5.36 5.10
CA LEU A 125 -0.59 5.06 5.96
C LEU A 125 -0.12 6.27 6.76
N TYR A 126 -0.05 7.46 6.15
CA TYR A 126 0.49 8.64 6.80
C TYR A 126 -0.46 9.19 7.88
N ILE A 127 -1.76 9.20 7.58
CA ILE A 127 -2.80 9.60 8.55
C ILE A 127 -2.81 8.60 9.72
N ALA A 128 -2.80 7.29 9.43
CA ALA A 128 -2.71 6.27 10.47
C ALA A 128 -1.43 6.43 11.31
N ALA A 129 -0.28 6.68 10.69
CA ALA A 129 0.98 6.89 11.39
C ALA A 129 0.94 8.13 12.32
N ALA A 130 0.31 9.22 11.89
CA ALA A 130 0.12 10.41 12.72
C ALA A 130 -0.76 10.10 13.96
N TYR A 131 -1.87 9.38 13.76
CA TYR A 131 -2.74 8.96 14.85
C TYR A 131 -2.08 7.94 15.79
N GLY A 132 -1.34 6.98 15.26
CA GLY A 132 -0.63 5.96 16.03
C GLY A 132 0.46 6.52 16.97
N VAL A 133 0.95 7.74 16.70
CA VAL A 133 1.87 8.45 17.60
C VAL A 133 1.19 9.56 18.43
N GLY A 134 -0.15 9.54 18.50
CA GLY A 134 -0.92 10.38 19.41
C GLY A 134 -1.30 11.76 18.88
N PHE A 135 -1.26 12.00 17.57
CA PHE A 135 -1.92 13.19 17.01
C PHE A 135 -3.44 13.05 17.19
N LEU A 136 -4.07 13.93 17.95
CA LEU A 136 -5.52 13.85 18.26
C LEU A 136 -6.44 14.68 17.34
N PRO A 137 -6.02 15.82 16.75
CA PRO A 137 -6.93 16.60 15.90
C PRO A 137 -7.46 15.80 14.71
N LYS A 138 -8.71 16.04 14.33
CA LYS A 138 -9.31 15.41 13.15
C LYS A 138 -8.63 15.90 11.87
N ILE A 139 -8.22 14.97 11.02
CA ILE A 139 -7.66 15.25 9.70
C ILE A 139 -8.81 15.16 8.69
N SER A 140 -9.00 16.20 7.88
CA SER A 140 -10.04 16.24 6.86
C SER A 140 -9.39 15.94 5.52
N VAL A 141 -9.62 14.74 4.98
CA VAL A 141 -8.98 14.27 3.75
C VAL A 141 -9.39 15.07 2.51
N ASN A 142 -10.57 15.72 2.58
CA ASN A 142 -11.05 16.63 1.53
C ASN A 142 -10.13 17.83 1.32
N GLU A 143 -9.25 18.16 2.27
CA GLU A 143 -8.25 19.22 2.13
C GLU A 143 -7.10 18.85 1.18
N PHE A 144 -6.97 17.56 0.84
CA PHE A 144 -5.86 17.02 0.06
C PHE A 144 -6.26 16.50 -1.34
N GLU A 145 -7.51 16.73 -1.75
CA GLU A 145 -8.02 16.38 -3.10
C GLU A 145 -7.86 14.89 -3.48
N ILE A 146 -7.84 13.99 -2.48
CA ILE A 146 -7.65 12.55 -2.67
C ILE A 146 -8.89 11.96 -3.35
N GLN A 147 -8.69 11.32 -4.50
CA GLN A 147 -9.75 10.65 -5.26
C GLN A 147 -10.13 9.31 -4.61
N ASN A 148 -11.38 8.87 -4.82
CA ASN A 148 -11.88 7.55 -4.42
C ASN A 148 -11.72 7.21 -2.93
N TRP A 149 -11.79 8.23 -2.05
CA TRP A 149 -11.80 8.05 -0.61
C TRP A 149 -13.20 7.74 -0.09
N ASP A 150 -13.36 6.66 0.66
CA ASP A 150 -14.66 6.18 1.11
C ASP A 150 -14.75 5.98 2.65
N GLN A 151 -15.89 5.44 3.11
CA GLN A 151 -16.10 5.17 4.53
C GLN A 151 -15.23 4.01 5.06
N MET A 152 -14.84 3.08 4.20
CA MET A 152 -13.96 1.97 4.55
C MET A 152 -12.57 2.50 4.89
N ASP A 153 -12.04 3.45 4.12
CA ASP A 153 -10.75 4.11 4.39
C ASP A 153 -10.70 4.72 5.80
N TYR A 154 -11.75 5.46 6.19
CA TYR A 154 -11.85 6.03 7.53
C TYR A 154 -11.89 4.95 8.61
N ALA A 155 -12.77 3.96 8.45
CA ALA A 155 -12.92 2.88 9.43
C ALA A 155 -11.64 2.06 9.58
N PHE A 156 -10.89 1.89 8.49
CA PHE A 156 -9.62 1.20 8.48
C PHE A 156 -8.53 1.97 9.24
N ILE A 157 -8.43 3.28 9.04
CA ILE A 157 -7.49 4.15 9.78
C ILE A 157 -7.80 4.13 11.27
N ASP A 158 -9.07 4.30 11.64
CA ASP A 158 -9.50 4.23 13.03
C ASP A 158 -9.08 2.89 13.64
N LYS A 159 -9.27 1.79 12.89
CA LYS A 159 -8.90 0.45 13.35
C LYS A 159 -7.39 0.25 13.49
N LEU A 160 -6.57 0.86 12.63
CA LEU A 160 -5.11 0.80 12.75
C LEU A 160 -4.59 1.57 13.95
N ALA A 161 -5.21 2.71 14.27
CA ALA A 161 -4.78 3.57 15.37
C ALA A 161 -5.23 3.09 16.76
N GLU A 162 -6.14 2.11 16.85
CA GLU A 162 -6.50 1.46 18.09
C GLU A 162 -5.30 0.73 18.73
N GLU A 163 -5.22 0.73 20.07
CA GLU A 163 -4.23 -0.08 20.78
C GLU A 163 -4.40 -1.56 20.41
N THR A 164 -3.32 -2.15 19.88
CA THR A 164 -3.29 -3.56 19.48
C THR A 164 -3.68 -4.45 20.65
N HIS A 165 -4.74 -5.24 20.47
CA HIS A 165 -5.06 -6.35 21.37
C HIS A 165 -4.10 -7.51 21.11
N ASP A 166 -3.78 -8.28 22.16
CA ASP A 166 -3.00 -9.51 22.03
C ASP A 166 -3.55 -10.39 20.91
N ALA A 167 -2.64 -11.01 20.14
CA ALA A 167 -3.02 -11.90 19.07
C ALA A 167 -3.99 -12.98 19.62
N PRO A 168 -5.15 -13.21 18.98
CA PRO A 168 -6.09 -14.20 19.46
C PRO A 168 -5.40 -15.57 19.57
N VAL A 169 -5.49 -16.19 20.74
CA VAL A 169 -4.99 -17.55 20.96
C VAL A 169 -5.91 -18.51 20.21
N TYR A 170 -5.44 -18.99 19.06
CA TYR A 170 -6.19 -19.94 18.23
C TYR A 170 -6.03 -21.36 18.77
N ASP A 171 -7.09 -21.88 19.38
CA ASP A 171 -7.15 -23.25 19.91
C ASP A 171 -7.44 -24.31 18.83
N LYS A 172 -7.42 -23.92 17.54
CA LYS A 172 -7.73 -24.76 16.37
C LYS A 172 -6.78 -24.47 15.21
N ASN A 173 -6.68 -25.44 14.29
CA ASN A 173 -5.81 -25.40 13.10
C ASN A 173 -5.79 -24.02 12.44
N LYS A 174 -4.57 -23.50 12.23
CA LYS A 174 -4.29 -22.21 11.61
C LYS A 174 -4.93 -22.18 10.21
N VAL A 175 -5.98 -21.36 10.03
CA VAL A 175 -6.60 -21.14 8.72
C VAL A 175 -5.83 -20.03 8.03
N THR A 176 -5.12 -20.36 6.95
CA THR A 176 -4.52 -19.36 6.07
C THR A 176 -5.61 -18.76 5.20
N VAL A 177 -6.06 -17.56 5.54
CA VAL A 177 -6.98 -16.78 4.71
C VAL A 177 -6.16 -16.05 3.64
N ILE A 178 -6.33 -16.43 2.38
CA ILE A 178 -5.74 -15.73 1.23
C ILE A 178 -6.81 -14.80 0.68
N PHE A 179 -6.66 -13.50 0.88
CA PHE A 179 -7.55 -12.50 0.29
C PHE A 179 -7.25 -12.37 -1.21
N ARG A 180 -8.26 -12.60 -2.05
CA ARG A 180 -8.28 -12.25 -3.49
C ARG A 180 -9.57 -11.45 -3.70
N PRO A 181 -9.50 -10.12 -3.52
CA PRO A 181 -9.14 -9.21 -4.61
C PRO A 181 -7.98 -8.26 -4.25
N ASP A 182 -7.28 -7.73 -5.27
CA ASP A 182 -6.06 -6.92 -5.14
C ASP A 182 -6.24 -5.66 -4.26
N GLY A 183 -7.44 -5.08 -4.20
CA GLY A 183 -7.74 -3.97 -3.28
C GLY A 183 -7.47 -4.32 -1.80
N ASN A 184 -7.87 -5.52 -1.35
CA ASN A 184 -7.60 -5.98 0.02
C ASN A 184 -6.11 -6.25 0.25
N GLN A 185 -5.33 -6.52 -0.80
CA GLN A 185 -3.89 -6.71 -0.67
C GLN A 185 -3.21 -5.40 -0.29
N PHE A 186 -3.66 -4.27 -0.83
CA PHE A 186 -3.09 -2.98 -0.48
C PHE A 186 -3.41 -2.58 0.95
N TYR A 187 -4.65 -2.72 1.42
CA TYR A 187 -4.98 -2.51 2.84
C TYR A 187 -4.17 -3.44 3.75
N PHE A 188 -4.02 -4.71 3.38
CA PHE A 188 -3.18 -5.65 4.14
C PHE A 188 -1.71 -5.19 4.19
N ARG A 189 -1.11 -4.85 3.05
CA ARG A 189 0.27 -4.33 2.99
C ARG A 189 0.43 -3.04 3.78
N THR A 190 -0.53 -2.13 3.71
CA THR A 190 -0.58 -0.89 4.49
C THR A 190 -0.66 -1.18 5.98
N SER A 191 -1.42 -2.19 6.41
CA SER A 191 -1.46 -2.61 7.82
C SER A 191 -0.13 -3.16 8.32
N GLN A 192 0.56 -3.97 7.51
CA GLN A 192 1.90 -4.47 7.83
C GLN A 192 2.90 -3.32 7.89
N ALA A 193 2.82 -2.38 6.96
CA ALA A 193 3.68 -1.21 6.93
C ALA A 193 3.48 -0.36 8.19
N PHE A 194 2.22 -0.12 8.58
CA PHE A 194 1.89 0.61 9.80
C PHE A 194 2.48 -0.07 11.05
N GLN A 195 2.32 -1.39 11.19
CA GLN A 195 2.87 -2.14 12.32
C GLN A 195 4.40 -2.06 12.37
N ASP A 196 5.06 -2.25 11.22
CA ASP A 196 6.52 -2.14 11.12
C ASP A 196 7.01 -0.71 11.44
N ILE A 197 6.28 0.35 11.05
CA ILE A 197 6.62 1.74 11.42
C ILE A 197 6.48 1.94 12.92
N MET A 198 5.39 1.46 13.53
CA MET A 198 5.19 1.56 14.97
C MET A 198 6.28 0.82 15.75
N GLU A 199 6.73 -0.33 15.22
CA GLU A 199 7.85 -1.10 15.77
C GLU A 199 9.19 -0.38 15.59
N LEU A 200 9.51 0.13 14.39
CA LEU A 200 10.73 0.90 14.11
C LEU A 200 10.84 2.15 15.00
N LEU A 201 9.72 2.78 15.34
CA LEU A 201 9.71 3.91 16.26
C LEU A 201 10.06 3.53 17.71
N LYS A 202 10.11 2.24 18.06
CA LYS A 202 10.57 1.73 19.36
C LYS A 202 12.07 1.48 19.39
N LEU A 203 12.83 1.67 18.31
CA LEU A 203 14.24 1.25 18.21
C LEU A 203 15.14 1.73 19.37
N ASN A 204 14.83 2.90 19.94
CA ASN A 204 15.56 3.47 21.08
C ASN A 204 14.93 3.18 22.45
N SER A 205 13.83 2.44 22.51
CA SER A 205 13.18 2.01 23.74
C SER A 205 13.42 0.52 23.98
N SER A 206 13.24 0.06 25.21
CA SER A 206 13.44 -1.35 25.60
C SER A 206 12.41 -2.31 24.98
N GLY A 207 11.49 -1.83 24.15
CA GLY A 207 10.38 -2.59 23.59
C GLY A 207 10.52 -2.91 22.09
N PHE A 208 11.68 -2.68 21.47
CA PHE A 208 11.92 -3.05 20.08
C PHE A 208 12.26 -4.53 19.91
N GLU A 209 11.60 -5.17 18.95
CA GLU A 209 11.80 -6.55 18.56
C GLU A 209 12.01 -6.69 17.06
N PHE A 210 13.22 -7.08 16.64
CA PHE A 210 13.53 -7.35 15.23
C PHE A 210 12.59 -8.40 14.61
N GLY A 211 12.16 -9.39 15.39
CA GLY A 211 11.24 -10.45 14.94
C GLY A 211 9.82 -9.98 14.68
N ALA A 212 9.46 -8.76 15.12
CA ALA A 212 8.15 -8.17 14.87
C ALA A 212 8.07 -7.46 13.51
N LEU A 213 9.20 -7.19 12.83
CA LEU A 213 9.22 -6.61 11.48
C LEU A 213 8.84 -7.64 10.42
N GLN A 214 7.76 -7.35 9.70
CA GLN A 214 7.15 -8.25 8.72
C GLN A 214 7.63 -8.00 7.30
N ILE A 215 7.98 -6.76 6.95
CA ILE A 215 8.33 -6.36 5.59
C ILE A 215 9.86 -6.28 5.46
N LYS A 216 10.39 -6.90 4.40
CA LYS A 216 11.84 -6.92 4.10
C LYS A 216 12.44 -5.51 4.05
N HIS A 217 11.73 -4.54 3.48
CA HIS A 217 12.19 -3.16 3.36
C HIS A 217 12.27 -2.42 4.70
N SER A 218 11.54 -2.85 5.74
CA SER A 218 11.59 -2.22 7.06
C SER A 218 12.96 -2.37 7.72
N TYR A 219 13.66 -3.47 7.46
CA TYR A 219 15.05 -3.67 7.92
C TYR A 219 16.01 -2.63 7.30
N GLU A 220 15.73 -2.16 6.09
CA GLU A 220 16.53 -1.10 5.44
C GLU A 220 16.32 0.27 6.10
N LEU A 221 15.25 0.43 6.89
CA LEU A 221 14.90 1.69 7.55
C LEU A 221 15.43 1.81 8.98
N ILE A 222 16.08 0.78 9.52
CA ILE A 222 16.61 0.78 10.90
C ILE A 222 17.54 1.98 11.14
N HIS A 223 18.48 2.23 10.21
CA HIS A 223 19.40 3.36 10.34
C HIS A 223 18.66 4.71 10.28
N MET A 224 17.66 4.83 9.41
CA MET A 224 16.82 6.04 9.33
C MET A 224 16.03 6.26 10.62
N ALA A 225 15.41 5.22 11.17
CA ALA A 225 14.70 5.27 12.45
C ALA A 225 15.62 5.69 13.59
N PHE A 226 16.85 5.15 13.63
CA PHE A 226 17.88 5.56 14.58
C PHE A 226 18.26 7.04 14.43
N GLU A 227 18.51 7.54 13.22
CA GLU A 227 18.85 8.95 13.04
C GLU A 227 17.68 9.87 13.40
N LEU A 228 16.46 9.56 12.95
CA LEU A 228 15.26 10.34 13.24
C LEU A 228 15.00 10.47 14.75
N SER A 229 15.22 9.41 15.51
CA SER A 229 15.04 9.41 16.97
C SER A 229 15.97 10.37 17.72
N LYS A 230 17.11 10.78 17.13
CA LYS A 230 18.00 11.79 17.71
C LYS A 230 17.43 13.20 17.58
N PHE A 231 16.69 13.45 16.50
CA PHE A 231 16.07 14.74 16.22
C PHE A 231 14.66 14.86 16.82
N TYR A 232 13.94 13.74 16.91
CA TYR A 232 12.56 13.66 17.39
C TYR A 232 12.40 12.50 18.38
N PRO A 233 12.94 12.63 19.60
CA PRO A 233 12.84 11.56 20.61
C PRO A 233 11.38 11.36 21.07
N LYS A 234 10.98 10.10 21.23
CA LYS A 234 9.74 9.73 21.97
C LYS A 234 10.03 9.81 23.47
N GLU A 235 9.16 10.48 24.22
CA GLU A 235 9.14 10.45 25.69
C GLU A 235 8.47 9.19 26.23
#